data_AF-A0A5C8Z6V5-F1
#
_entry.id   AF-A0A5C8Z6V5-F1
#
_cell.length_a   1.000
_cell.length_b   1.000
_cell.length_c   1.000
_cell.angle_alpha   90.00
_cell.angle_beta   90.00
_cell.angle_gamma   90.00
#
_symmetry.space_group_name_H-M   'P 1'
#
loop_
_entity.id
_entity.type
_entity.pdbx_description
1 polymer ?
#
loop_
_entity_poly.entity_id
_entity_poly.type
_entity_poly.pdbx_seq_one_letter_code
_entity_poly.pdbx_strand_id
1 'polypeptide(L)'
;MNLMQELEELDCAEEFFELLQVPYEADVINNKRVPLLQLFHQLLEQYNAPNLADYQAALTKAYCLLKHGVRVELAASTCASCASECQV
;
A
#
# COMPACT_ATOMS: atom_id res chain seq x y z
N MET A 1 1.37 -9.20 22.85
CA MET A 1 1.89 -8.08 22.05
C MET A 1 0.82 -7.71 21.04
N ASN A 2 0.53 -6.42 20.85
CA ASN A 2 -0.59 -5.94 20.06
C ASN A 2 -0.08 -5.52 18.68
N LEU A 3 -0.53 -6.21 17.63
CA LEU A 3 -0.11 -5.99 16.25
C LEU A 3 -0.24 -4.52 15.82
N MET A 4 -1.24 -3.79 16.29
CA MET A 4 -1.39 -2.37 15.93
C MET A 4 -0.27 -1.49 16.46
N GLN A 5 0.25 -1.78 17.66
CA GLN A 5 1.36 -1.01 18.23
C GLN A 5 2.65 -1.26 17.47
N GLU A 6 2.89 -2.52 17.07
CA GLU A 6 4.07 -2.87 16.27
C GLU A 6 4.01 -2.24 14.86
N LEU A 7 2.82 -2.12 14.27
CA LEU A 7 2.63 -1.43 12.99
C LEU A 7 2.82 0.09 13.09
N GLU A 8 2.49 0.70 14.23
CA GLU A 8 2.67 2.14 14.49
C GLU A 8 4.15 2.53 14.70
N GLU A 9 4.99 1.58 15.11
CA GLU A 9 6.42 1.77 15.38
C GLU A 9 7.32 1.58 14.14
N LEU A 10 6.76 1.21 12.99
CA LEU A 10 7.54 0.96 11.76
C LEU A 10 7.96 2.27 11.09
N ASP A 11 9.27 2.43 10.87
CA ASP A 11 9.85 3.63 10.27
C ASP A 11 10.10 3.47 8.76
N CYS A 12 10.15 2.22 8.26
CA CYS A 12 10.37 1.96 6.84
C CYS A 12 9.50 0.83 6.25
N ALA A 13 9.38 0.84 4.92
CA ALA A 13 8.54 -0.12 4.20
C ALA A 13 9.07 -1.55 4.30
N GLU A 14 10.40 -1.72 4.42
CA GLU A 14 11.08 -2.99 4.59
C GLU A 14 10.70 -3.67 5.91
N GLU A 15 10.69 -2.92 7.02
CA GLU A 15 10.27 -3.42 8.34
C GLU A 15 8.82 -3.94 8.30
N PHE A 16 7.96 -3.38 7.45
CA PHE A 16 6.59 -3.86 7.25
C PHE A 16 6.54 -5.27 6.66
N PHE A 17 7.41 -5.57 5.68
CA PHE A 17 7.51 -6.91 5.10
C PHE A 17 8.15 -7.90 6.08
N GLU A 18 9.14 -7.46 6.84
CA GLU A 18 9.80 -8.28 7.86
C GLU A 18 8.84 -8.66 8.99
N LEU A 19 8.07 -7.69 9.51
CA LEU A 19 7.06 -7.90 10.56
C LEU A 19 5.98 -8.89 10.10
N LEU A 20 5.49 -8.73 8.87
CA LEU A 20 4.47 -9.60 8.30
C LEU A 20 5.04 -10.90 7.73
N GLN A 21 6.35 -11.10 7.78
CA GLN A 21 7.07 -12.27 7.26
C GLN A 21 6.76 -12.56 5.79
N VAL A 22 6.61 -11.51 4.98
CA VAL A 22 6.34 -11.61 3.54
C VAL A 22 7.66 -11.44 2.78
N PRO A 23 8.06 -12.41 1.92
CA PRO A 23 9.29 -12.28 1.14
C PRO A 23 9.19 -11.16 0.11
N TYR A 24 10.23 -10.34 0.00
CA TYR A 24 10.30 -9.21 -0.93
C TYR A 24 11.71 -9.04 -1.53
N GLU A 25 11.78 -8.36 -2.67
CA GLU A 25 13.03 -7.93 -3.30
C GLU A 25 13.19 -6.42 -3.06
N ALA A 26 14.22 -6.02 -2.30
CA ALA A 26 14.43 -4.62 -1.91
C ALA A 26 14.46 -3.65 -3.12
N ASP A 27 15.07 -4.06 -4.23
CA ASP A 27 15.15 -3.25 -5.45
C ASP A 27 13.77 -2.96 -6.07
N VAL A 28 12.83 -3.90 -5.94
CA VAL A 28 11.46 -3.74 -6.42
C VAL A 28 10.69 -2.77 -5.52
N ILE A 29 10.84 -2.91 -4.19
CA ILE A 29 10.15 -2.07 -3.22
C ILE A 29 10.66 -0.62 -3.28
N ASN A 30 11.97 -0.41 -3.30
CA ASN A 30 12.60 0.91 -3.27
C ASN A 30 12.10 1.85 -4.36
N ASN A 31 11.85 1.33 -5.56
CA ASN A 31 11.39 2.12 -6.69
C ASN A 31 9.85 2.26 -6.77
N LYS A 32 9.11 1.53 -5.94
CA LYS A 32 7.66 1.37 -6.06
C LYS A 32 6.91 1.37 -4.72
N ARG A 33 7.47 2.00 -3.69
CA ARG A 33 6.88 2.08 -2.34
C ARG A 33 5.46 2.66 -2.34
N VAL A 34 5.24 3.78 -3.04
CA VAL A 34 3.93 4.44 -3.09
C VAL A 34 2.86 3.57 -3.80
N PRO A 35 3.10 3.05 -5.02
CA PRO A 35 2.16 2.12 -5.65
C PRO A 35 1.86 0.86 -4.83
N LEU A 36 2.86 0.31 -4.14
CA LEU A 36 2.67 -0.83 -3.24
C LEU A 36 1.67 -0.48 -2.12
N LEU A 37 1.89 0.63 -1.40
CA LEU A 37 1.03 1.04 -0.30
C LEU A 37 -0.40 1.31 -0.78
N GLN A 38 -0.56 1.91 -1.95
CA GLN A 38 -1.87 2.12 -2.56
C GLN A 38 -2.59 0.79 -2.86
N LEU A 39 -1.91 -0.16 -3.52
CA LEU A 39 -2.48 -1.50 -3.77
C LEU A 39 -2.83 -2.21 -2.46
N PHE A 40 -1.94 -2.11 -1.48
CA PHE A 40 -2.11 -2.73 -0.19
C PHE A 40 -3.35 -2.22 0.54
N HIS A 41 -3.55 -0.89 0.61
CA HIS A 41 -4.74 -0.30 1.20
C HIS A 41 -6.02 -0.67 0.43
N GLN A 42 -6.00 -0.62 -0.91
CA GLN A 42 -7.14 -1.06 -1.73
C GLN A 42 -7.53 -2.51 -1.50
N LEU A 43 -6.55 -3.38 -1.26
CA LEU A 43 -6.80 -4.78 -0.93
C LEU A 43 -7.33 -4.94 0.50
N LEU A 44 -6.88 -4.10 1.44
CA LEU A 44 -7.36 -4.11 2.81
C LEU A 44 -8.80 -3.60 2.96
N GLU A 45 -9.25 -2.68 2.12
CA GLU A 45 -10.64 -2.18 2.10
C GLU A 45 -11.70 -3.29 1.91
N GLN A 46 -11.29 -4.46 1.41
CA GLN A 46 -12.16 -5.62 1.24
C GLN A 46 -12.49 -6.33 2.56
N TYR A 47 -11.79 -5.99 3.65
CA TYR A 47 -11.95 -6.60 4.96
C TYR A 47 -12.52 -5.58 5.96
N ASN A 48 -13.62 -5.94 6.64
CA ASN A 48 -14.25 -5.06 7.65
C ASN A 48 -13.46 -4.93 8.95
N ALA A 49 -12.71 -5.98 9.33
CA ALA A 49 -11.89 -6.04 10.53
C ALA A 49 -10.71 -6.99 10.26
N PRO A 50 -9.72 -6.55 9.47
CA PRO A 50 -8.63 -7.40 9.02
C PRO A 50 -7.83 -7.93 10.22
N ASN A 51 -7.57 -9.23 10.22
CA ASN A 51 -6.63 -9.87 11.14
C ASN A 51 -5.26 -10.02 10.48
N LEU A 52 -4.26 -10.49 11.24
CA LEU A 52 -2.88 -10.65 10.75
C LEU A 52 -2.78 -11.42 9.40
N ALA A 53 -3.57 -12.48 9.22
CA ALA A 53 -3.55 -13.25 7.99
C ALA A 53 -4.09 -12.45 6.79
N ASP A 54 -5.08 -11.57 7.02
CA ASP A 54 -5.61 -10.67 5.99
C ASP A 54 -4.56 -9.62 5.59
N TYR A 55 -3.82 -9.06 6.57
CA TYR A 55 -2.68 -8.17 6.33
C TYR A 55 -1.59 -8.85 5.48
N GLN A 56 -1.21 -10.08 5.84
CA GLN A 56 -0.23 -10.87 5.08
C GLN A 56 -0.70 -11.16 3.65
N ALA A 57 -1.97 -11.57 3.49
CA ALA A 57 -2.56 -11.87 2.20
C ALA A 57 -2.63 -10.61 1.31
N ALA A 58 -3.06 -9.47 1.86
CA ALA A 58 -3.12 -8.20 1.17
C ALA A 58 -1.72 -7.74 0.72
N LEU A 59 -0.71 -7.82 1.60
CA LEU A 59 0.65 -7.41 1.26
C LEU A 59 1.28 -8.31 0.20
N THR A 60 1.13 -9.64 0.35
CA THR A 60 1.62 -10.61 -0.64
C THR A 60 1.00 -10.35 -2.01
N LYS A 61 -0.31 -10.13 -2.05
CA LYS A 61 -1.03 -9.86 -3.29
C LYS A 61 -0.64 -8.52 -3.90
N ALA A 62 -0.51 -7.46 -3.10
CA ALA A 62 -0.02 -6.16 -3.54
C ALA A 62 1.38 -6.28 -4.18
N TYR A 63 2.28 -6.99 -3.52
CA TYR A 63 3.64 -7.23 -4.03
C TYR A 63 3.64 -8.01 -5.34
N CYS A 64 2.86 -9.08 -5.45
CA CYS A 64 2.71 -9.84 -6.70
C CYS A 64 2.21 -8.96 -7.84
N LEU A 65 1.12 -8.20 -7.61
CA LEU A 65 0.56 -7.29 -8.62
C LEU A 65 1.59 -6.25 -9.08
N LEU A 66 2.35 -5.69 -8.14
CA LEU A 66 3.41 -4.73 -8.40
C LEU A 66 4.56 -5.32 -9.24
N LYS A 67 4.94 -6.56 -8.97
CA LYS A 67 5.96 -7.30 -9.72
C LYS A 67 5.51 -7.61 -11.14
N HIS A 68 4.22 -7.93 -11.33
CA HIS A 68 3.61 -8.14 -12.64
C HIS A 68 3.30 -6.83 -13.40
N GLY A 69 3.65 -5.68 -12.83
CA GLY A 69 3.49 -4.38 -13.51
C GLY A 69 2.05 -3.87 -13.52
N VAL A 70 1.17 -4.43 -12.70
CA VAL A 70 -0.17 -3.89 -12.48
C VAL A 70 -0.01 -2.51 -11.87
N ARG A 71 -0.59 -1.52 -12.54
CA ARG A 71 -0.60 -0.15 -12.06
C ARG A 71 -1.87 0.06 -11.24
N VAL A 72 -1.72 0.75 -10.12
CA VAL A 72 -2.87 1.36 -9.46
C VAL A 72 -3.43 2.34 -10.46
N GLU A 73 -4.66 2.10 -10.92
CA GLU A 73 -5.42 3.17 -11.54
C GLU A 73 -5.62 4.20 -10.44
N LEU A 74 -4.85 5.30 -10.52
CA LEU A 74 -5.07 6.45 -9.68
C LEU A 74 -6.51 6.86 -9.95
N ALA A 75 -7.43 6.52 -9.05
CA ALA A 75 -8.81 6.94 -9.15
C ALA A 75 -8.77 8.45 -9.35
N ALA A 76 -9.22 8.91 -10.53
CA ALA A 76 -9.13 10.30 -10.90
C ALA A 76 -9.68 11.11 -9.73
N SER A 77 -8.82 11.90 -9.10
CA SER A 77 -9.18 12.67 -7.93
C SER A 77 -10.43 13.47 -8.28
N THR A 78 -11.51 13.27 -7.53
CA THR A 78 -12.69 14.14 -7.54
C THR A 78 -12.33 15.46 -6.86
N CYS A 79 -11.27 16.13 -7.31
CA CYS A 79 -11.09 17.55 -7.06
C CYS A 79 -12.20 18.26 -7.83
N ALA A 80 -13.38 18.29 -7.22
CA ALA A 80 -14.43 19.20 -7.61
C ALA A 80 -13.84 20.63 -7.51
N SER A 81 -13.78 21.31 -8.66
CA SER A 81 -13.41 22.71 -8.85
C SER A 81 -11.98 23.14 -8.49
N CYS A 82 -11.07 23.07 -9.47
CA CYS A 82 -10.24 24.24 -9.77
C CYS A 82 -10.93 25.02 -10.89
N ALA A 83 -11.97 25.78 -10.53
CA ALA A 83 -12.59 26.80 -11.38
C ALA A 83 -12.00 28.18 -11.07
N SER A 84 -10.70 28.23 -10.78
CA SER A 84 -9.99 29.50 -10.68
C SER A 84 -9.57 29.87 -12.10
N GLU A 85 -10.26 30.83 -12.70
CA GLU A 85 -9.83 31.44 -13.96
C GLU A 85 -8.36 31.88 -13.80
N CYS A 86 -7.46 31.24 -14.53
CA CYS A 86 -6.12 31.77 -14.74
C CYS A 86 -6.26 33.01 -15.62
N GLN A 87 -6.47 34.17 -15.00
CA GLN A 87 -6.26 35.45 -15.66
C GLN A 87 -4.76 35.70 -15.76
N VAL A 88 -4.28 35.61 -17.00
CA VAL A 88 -2.97 36.07 -17.47
C VAL A 88 -2.84 37.58 -17.34
#